data_AF-A0A368H7I6-F1
#
_entry.id   AF-A0A368H7I6-F1
#
_cell.length_a   1.000
_cell.length_b   1.000
_cell.length_c   1.000
_cell.angle_alpha   90.00
_cell.angle_beta   90.00
_cell.angle_gamma   90.00
#
_symmetry.space_group_name_H-M   'P 1'
#
loop_
_entity.id
_entity.type
_entity.pdbx_description
1 polymer ?
#
loop_
_entity_poly.entity_id
_entity_poly.type
_entity_poly.pdbx_seq_one_letter_code
_entity_poly.pdbx_strand_id
1 'polypeptide(L)'
;MLNALKFYERFVLIVLHALLSINRACAVFTPLKYSYIFNLRNTSLMVASAFIICLPVFIIYAFQIFGCLYFFDPYEYTFYYNYNLCFHVHRIVEWFFAGFIMGTSTVADVLIAISLLRQRKVRQSSSTSYLLKSLVRFATRLAQC
;
A
#
# COMPACT_ATOMS: atom_id res chain seq x y z
N MET A 1 11.62 -18.65 -18.14
CA MET A 1 11.48 -18.74 -16.67
C MET A 1 11.75 -17.41 -15.95
N LEU A 2 12.90 -16.76 -16.17
CA LEU A 2 13.24 -15.49 -15.48
C LEU A 2 12.18 -14.38 -15.65
N ASN A 3 11.58 -14.25 -16.84
CA ASN A 3 10.55 -13.25 -17.10
C ASN A 3 9.26 -13.51 -16.32
N ALA A 4 8.85 -14.78 -16.19
CA ALA A 4 7.68 -15.16 -15.39
C ALA A 4 7.89 -14.88 -13.90
N LEU A 5 9.12 -15.05 -13.40
CA LEU A 5 9.47 -14.71 -12.02
C LEU A 5 9.41 -13.19 -11.76
N LYS A 6 10.00 -12.38 -12.65
CA LYS A 6 9.93 -10.91 -12.55
C LYS A 6 8.48 -10.41 -12.58
N PHE A 7 7.64 -11.08 -13.36
CA PHE A 7 6.23 -10.76 -13.45
C PHE A 7 5.48 -11.09 -12.16
N TYR A 8 5.68 -12.31 -11.64
CA TYR A 8 5.12 -12.73 -10.36
C TYR A 8 5.51 -11.78 -9.22
N GLU A 9 6.77 -11.38 -9.16
CA GLU A 9 7.27 -10.44 -8.15
C GLU A 9 6.51 -9.11 -8.20
N ARG A 10 6.30 -8.52 -9.38
CA ARG A 10 5.52 -7.28 -9.53
C ARG A 10 4.09 -7.42 -8.99
N PHE A 11 3.41 -8.52 -9.30
CA PHE A 11 2.05 -8.75 -8.83
C PHE A 11 1.96 -8.86 -7.31
N VAL A 12 2.86 -9.64 -6.72
CA VAL A 12 2.93 -9.79 -5.26
C VAL A 12 3.21 -8.45 -4.60
N LEU A 13 4.13 -7.65 -5.15
CA LEU A 13 4.46 -6.33 -4.61
C LEU A 13 3.26 -5.38 -4.63
N ILE A 14 2.46 -5.38 -5.69
CA ILE A 14 1.24 -4.55 -5.79
C ILE A 14 0.24 -4.92 -4.69
N VAL A 15 -0.02 -6.22 -4.52
CA VAL A 15 -0.98 -6.70 -3.51
C VAL A 15 -0.48 -6.40 -2.09
N LEU A 16 0.81 -6.63 -1.82
CA LEU A 16 1.41 -6.32 -0.53
C LEU A 16 1.37 -4.82 -0.23
N HIS A 17 1.61 -3.97 -1.23
CA HIS A 17 1.52 -2.53 -1.06
C HIS A 17 0.10 -2.08 -0.69
N ALA A 18 -0.91 -2.61 -1.39
CA ALA A 18 -2.32 -2.36 -1.05
C ALA A 18 -2.66 -2.83 0.37
N LEU A 19 -2.22 -4.02 0.77
CA LEU A 19 -2.43 -4.54 2.13
C LEU A 19 -1.77 -3.65 3.19
N LEU A 20 -0.57 -3.14 2.92
CA LEU A 20 0.13 -2.23 3.82
C LEU A 20 -0.59 -0.88 3.96
N SER A 21 -1.08 -0.33 2.86
CA SER A 21 -1.88 0.91 2.85
C SER A 21 -3.17 0.74 3.64
N ILE A 22 -3.89 -0.37 3.45
CA ILE A 22 -5.09 -0.70 4.24
C ILE A 22 -4.76 -0.85 5.72
N ASN A 23 -3.67 -1.54 6.06
CA ASN A 23 -3.24 -1.70 7.44
C ASN A 23 -3.00 -0.33 8.12
N ARG A 24 -2.32 0.59 7.41
CA ARG A 24 -2.09 1.97 7.89
C ARG A 24 -3.40 2.75 8.01
N ALA A 25 -4.31 2.63 7.04
CA ALA A 25 -5.62 3.27 7.07
C ALA A 25 -6.41 2.82 8.32
N CYS A 26 -6.48 1.52 8.56
CA CYS A 26 -7.19 0.97 9.72
C CYS A 26 -6.58 1.42 11.06
N ALA A 27 -5.25 1.53 11.15
CA ALA A 27 -4.58 2.03 12.35
C ALA A 27 -4.96 3.50 12.66
N VAL A 28 -5.14 4.33 11.63
CA VAL A 28 -5.43 5.77 11.79
C VAL A 28 -6.93 6.04 11.97
N PHE A 29 -7.80 5.40 11.19
CA PHE A 29 -9.24 5.65 11.22
C PHE A 29 -9.98 4.84 12.28
N THR A 30 -9.50 3.64 12.63
CA THR A 30 -10.21 2.68 13.50
C THR A 30 -9.30 2.02 14.55
N PRO A 31 -8.61 2.81 15.40
CA PRO A 31 -7.63 2.28 16.36
C PRO A 31 -8.23 1.29 17.37
N LEU A 32 -9.51 1.46 17.75
CA LEU A 32 -10.18 0.59 18.72
C LEU A 32 -10.41 -0.84 18.21
N LYS A 33 -10.56 -1.03 16.90
CA LYS A 33 -10.79 -2.35 16.28
C LYS A 33 -9.53 -2.92 15.62
N TYR A 34 -8.47 -2.11 15.50
CA TYR A 34 -7.22 -2.50 14.84
C TYR A 34 -6.59 -3.77 15.45
N SER A 35 -6.53 -3.86 16.78
CA SER A 35 -5.93 -5.00 17.50
C SER A 35 -6.65 -6.33 17.23
N TYR A 36 -7.95 -6.28 16.94
CA TYR A 36 -8.75 -7.46 16.61
C TYR A 36 -8.59 -7.89 15.14
N ILE A 37 -8.51 -6.92 14.22
CA ILE A 37 -8.43 -7.18 12.78
C ILE A 37 -6.99 -7.57 12.39
N PHE A 38 -6.00 -6.76 12.77
CA PHE A 38 -4.59 -6.90 12.41
C PHE A 38 -3.75 -7.45 13.55
N ASN A 39 -4.02 -8.70 13.94
CA ASN A 39 -3.17 -9.47 14.84
C ASN A 39 -2.03 -10.17 14.07
N LEU A 40 -0.90 -10.49 14.71
CA LEU A 40 0.28 -11.11 14.09
C LEU A 40 -0.08 -12.37 13.26
N ARG A 41 -0.96 -13.22 13.82
CA ARG A 41 -1.45 -14.43 13.12
C ARG A 41 -2.28 -14.08 11.89
N ASN A 42 -3.21 -13.13 12.00
CA ASN A 42 -4.09 -12.73 10.90
C ASN A 42 -3.29 -12.05 9.79
N THR A 43 -2.38 -11.15 10.13
CA THR A 43 -1.50 -10.48 9.18
C THR A 43 -0.60 -11.48 8.46
N SER A 44 -0.04 -12.47 9.17
CA SER A 44 0.72 -13.55 8.54
C SER A 44 -0.14 -14.39 7.59
N LEU A 45 -1.39 -14.69 7.95
CA LEU A 45 -2.32 -15.41 7.08
C LEU A 45 -2.71 -14.59 5.84
N MET A 46 -2.91 -13.28 5.99
CA MET A 46 -3.22 -12.37 4.87
C MET A 46 -2.06 -12.25 3.89
N VAL A 47 -0.82 -12.18 4.40
CA VAL A 47 0.38 -12.18 3.55
C VAL A 47 0.50 -13.53 2.84
N ALA A 48 0.38 -14.65 3.57
CA ALA A 48 0.46 -15.98 2.97
C ALA A 48 -0.62 -16.20 1.89
N SER A 49 -1.86 -15.75 2.13
CA SER A 49 -2.93 -15.85 1.15
C SER A 49 -2.66 -14.99 -0.10
N ALA A 50 -2.04 -13.81 0.04
CA ALA A 50 -1.62 -13.01 -1.10
C ALA A 50 -0.62 -13.75 -2.00
N PHE A 51 0.35 -14.46 -1.41
CA PHE A 51 1.28 -15.30 -2.18
C PHE A 51 0.54 -16.43 -2.92
N ILE A 52 -0.39 -17.11 -2.24
CA ILE A 52 -1.18 -18.21 -2.84
C ILE A 52 -2.04 -17.71 -4.00
N ILE A 53 -2.71 -16.56 -3.84
CA ILE A 53 -3.55 -15.96 -4.88
C ILE A 53 -2.72 -15.58 -6.12
N CYS A 54 -1.45 -15.22 -5.95
CA CYS A 54 -0.55 -14.87 -7.05
C CYS A 54 0.09 -16.10 -7.74
N LEU A 55 0.10 -17.29 -7.12
CA LEU A 55 0.74 -18.49 -7.69
C LEU A 55 0.21 -18.92 -9.08
N PRO A 56 -1.11 -18.89 -9.35
CA PRO A 56 -1.64 -19.26 -10.67
C PRO A 56 -1.06 -18.42 -11.81
N VAL A 57 -0.79 -17.13 -11.54
CA VAL A 57 -0.15 -16.20 -12.47
C VAL A 57 1.22 -16.77 -12.88
N PHE A 58 2.05 -17.14 -11.91
CA PHE A 58 3.37 -17.71 -12.18
C PHE A 58 3.29 -19.01 -13.01
N ILE A 59 2.37 -19.92 -12.68
CA ILE A 59 2.22 -21.21 -13.37
C ILE A 59 1.84 -21.00 -14.85
N ILE A 60 0.82 -20.17 -15.11
CA ILE A 60 0.34 -19.90 -16.48
C ILE A 60 1.49 -19.36 -17.37
N TYR A 61 2.28 -18.42 -16.85
CA TYR A 61 3.37 -17.81 -17.61
C TYR A 61 4.65 -18.64 -17.66
N ALA A 62 4.94 -19.47 -16.65
CA ALA A 62 6.13 -20.33 -16.62
C ALA A 62 6.03 -21.46 -17.65
N PHE A 63 4.82 -22.03 -17.82
CA PHE A 63 4.57 -23.16 -18.72
C PHE A 63 4.06 -22.77 -20.12
N GLN A 64 3.97 -21.47 -20.42
CA GLN A 64 3.46 -20.94 -21.70
C GLN A 64 2.12 -21.58 -22.12
N ILE A 65 1.26 -21.83 -21.15
CA ILE A 65 -0.06 -22.44 -21.40
C ILE A 65 -0.82 -21.50 -22.34
N PHE A 66 -1.44 -22.04 -23.39
CA PHE A 66 -2.13 -21.29 -24.46
C PHE A 66 -1.24 -20.49 -25.44
N GLY A 67 0.09 -20.74 -25.50
CA GLY A 67 0.96 -20.08 -26.48
C GLY A 67 1.25 -18.60 -26.18
N CYS A 68 1.17 -18.22 -24.90
CA CYS A 68 1.56 -16.90 -24.42
C CYS A 68 3.08 -16.72 -24.48
N LEU A 69 3.59 -16.22 -25.61
CA LEU A 69 4.99 -15.85 -25.75
C LEU A 69 5.20 -14.41 -25.29
N TYR A 70 6.18 -14.21 -24.41
CA TYR A 70 6.50 -12.92 -23.79
C TYR A 70 7.84 -12.42 -24.30
N PHE A 71 7.80 -11.33 -25.07
CA PHE A 71 8.97 -10.74 -25.71
C PHE A 71 9.26 -9.36 -25.11
N PHE A 72 10.53 -8.99 -25.12
CA PHE A 72 10.96 -7.65 -24.74
C PHE A 72 11.05 -6.80 -26.00
N ASP A 73 10.33 -5.68 -26.04
CA ASP A 73 10.53 -4.65 -27.05
C ASP A 73 11.67 -3.72 -26.62
N PRO A 74 12.80 -3.69 -27.35
CA PRO A 74 13.85 -2.72 -27.07
C PRO A 74 13.45 -1.28 -27.42
N TYR A 75 12.47 -1.05 -28.30
CA TYR A 75 12.07 0.31 -28.72
C TYR A 75 11.16 1.01 -27.71
N GLU A 76 10.18 0.28 -27.19
CA GLU A 76 9.24 0.82 -26.20
C GLU A 76 9.70 0.58 -24.75
N TYR A 77 10.87 -0.05 -24.56
CA TYR A 77 11.38 -0.50 -23.26
C TYR A 77 10.33 -1.25 -22.44
N THR A 78 9.42 -1.93 -23.13
CA THR A 78 8.27 -2.61 -22.56
C THR A 78 8.30 -4.07 -22.94
N PHE A 79 7.68 -4.89 -22.11
CA PHE A 79 7.48 -6.29 -22.45
C PHE A 79 6.05 -6.45 -22.94
N TYR A 80 5.87 -7.14 -24.06
CA TYR A 80 4.56 -7.35 -24.64
C TYR A 80 4.40 -8.81 -25.04
N TYR A 81 3.15 -9.25 -24.99
CA TYR A 81 2.77 -10.57 -25.47
C TYR A 81 2.54 -10.51 -26.97
N ASN A 82 2.74 -11.64 -27.65
CA ASN A 82 2.23 -11.81 -29.00
C ASN A 82 0.70 -11.53 -29.02
N TYR A 83 0.19 -10.99 -30.13
CA TYR A 83 -1.20 -10.53 -30.26
C TYR A 83 -2.19 -11.70 -30.26
N ASN A 84 -2.48 -12.19 -29.06
CA ASN A 84 -3.35 -13.33 -28.76
C ASN A 84 -4.28 -12.96 -27.59
N LEU A 85 -5.18 -13.88 -27.22
CA LEU A 85 -6.07 -13.73 -26.05
C LEU A 85 -5.30 -13.32 -24.77
N CYS A 86 -4.08 -13.84 -24.61
CA CYS A 86 -3.20 -13.54 -23.50
C CYS A 86 -2.85 -12.05 -23.39
N PHE A 87 -2.62 -11.39 -24.53
CA PHE A 87 -2.35 -9.95 -24.56
C PHE A 87 -3.54 -9.15 -24.03
N HIS A 88 -4.76 -9.50 -24.42
CA HIS A 88 -5.96 -8.79 -23.96
C HIS A 88 -6.22 -9.00 -22.48
N VAL A 89 -6.18 -10.26 -22.00
CA VAL A 89 -6.36 -10.57 -20.58
C VAL A 89 -5.29 -9.89 -19.75
N HIS A 90 -4.03 -9.99 -20.19
CA HIS A 90 -2.90 -9.38 -19.51
C HIS A 90 -3.08 -7.86 -19.40
N ARG A 91 -3.41 -7.18 -20.50
CA ARG A 91 -3.60 -5.73 -20.53
C ARG A 91 -4.72 -5.27 -19.58
N ILE A 92 -5.82 -6.03 -19.50
CA ILE A 92 -6.92 -5.73 -18.58
C ILE A 92 -6.46 -5.88 -17.13
N VAL A 93 -5.78 -6.99 -16.81
CA VAL A 93 -5.28 -7.27 -15.47
C VAL A 93 -4.24 -6.22 -15.05
N GLU A 94 -3.30 -5.88 -15.92
CA GLU A 94 -2.28 -4.87 -15.65
C GLU A 94 -2.93 -3.49 -15.41
N TRP A 95 -3.87 -3.09 -16.27
CA TRP A 95 -4.56 -1.82 -16.09
C TRP A 95 -5.35 -1.76 -14.77
N PHE A 96 -5.98 -2.86 -14.38
CA PHE A 96 -6.72 -2.95 -13.12
C PHE A 96 -5.80 -2.95 -11.89
N PHE A 97 -4.78 -3.82 -11.85
CA PHE A 97 -3.90 -3.93 -10.68
C PHE A 97 -2.91 -2.77 -10.58
N ALA A 98 -2.18 -2.47 -11.67
CA ALA A 98 -1.16 -1.43 -11.67
C ALA A 98 -1.75 -0.02 -11.82
N GLY A 99 -2.86 0.13 -12.53
CA GLY A 99 -3.54 1.42 -12.65
C GLY A 99 -4.43 1.70 -11.44
N PHE A 100 -5.49 0.92 -11.28
CA PHE A 100 -6.53 1.21 -10.30
C PHE A 100 -6.10 0.91 -8.85
N ILE A 101 -5.63 -0.30 -8.56
CA ILE A 101 -5.28 -0.69 -7.17
C ILE A 101 -4.07 0.10 -6.65
N MET A 102 -2.96 0.15 -7.40
CA MET A 102 -1.80 0.95 -6.99
C MET A 102 -2.11 2.45 -6.91
N GLY A 103 -2.88 2.98 -7.86
CA GLY A 103 -3.26 4.39 -7.86
C GLY A 103 -4.06 4.76 -6.61
N THR A 104 -5.11 3.99 -6.31
CA THR A 104 -5.94 4.21 -5.11
C THR A 104 -5.16 4.01 -3.81
N SER A 105 -4.30 2.98 -3.73
CA SER A 105 -3.42 2.74 -2.57
C SER A 105 -2.48 3.91 -2.32
N THR A 106 -1.86 4.46 -3.38
CA THR A 106 -0.93 5.58 -3.28
C THR A 106 -1.64 6.86 -2.81
N VAL A 107 -2.83 7.13 -3.37
CA VAL A 107 -3.64 8.28 -2.94
C VAL A 107 -4.05 8.13 -1.47
N ALA A 108 -4.46 6.93 -1.05
CA ALA A 108 -4.80 6.65 0.35
C ALA A 108 -3.58 6.88 1.27
N ASP A 109 -2.40 6.39 0.91
CA ASP A 109 -1.17 6.62 1.67
C ASP A 109 -0.82 8.11 1.80
N VAL A 110 -0.97 8.89 0.72
CA VAL A 110 -0.76 10.35 0.75
C VAL A 110 -1.76 11.04 1.68
N LEU A 111 -3.04 10.67 1.62
CA LEU A 111 -4.07 11.21 2.51
C LEU A 111 -3.81 10.87 3.98
N ILE A 112 -3.36 9.64 4.26
CA ILE A 112 -2.97 9.21 5.60
C ILE A 112 -1.76 10.02 6.08
N ALA A 113 -0.73 10.20 5.24
CA ALA A 113 0.44 11.00 5.59
C ALA A 113 0.06 12.45 5.92
N ILE A 114 -0.80 13.08 5.11
CA ILE A 114 -1.30 14.44 5.35
C ILE A 114 -2.09 14.51 6.66
N SER A 115 -2.98 13.54 6.92
CA SER A 115 -3.78 13.52 8.14
C SER A 115 -2.91 13.39 9.41
N LEU A 116 -1.88 12.55 9.38
CA LEU A 116 -0.91 12.40 10.47
C LEU A 116 -0.10 13.68 10.70
N LEU A 117 0.34 14.36 9.63
CA LEU A 117 1.05 15.63 9.74
C LEU A 117 0.15 16.73 10.33
N ARG A 118 -1.12 16.79 9.93
CA ARG A 118 -2.11 17.71 10.52
C ARG A 118 -2.32 17.43 12.00
N GLN A 119 -2.48 16.16 12.39
CA GLN A 119 -2.63 15.78 13.80
C GLN A 119 -1.38 16.18 14.62
N ARG A 120 -0.17 15.95 14.11
CA ARG A 120 1.08 16.39 14.77
C ARG A 120 1.11 17.91 14.98
N LYS A 121 0.75 18.69 13.96
CA LYS A 121 0.71 20.17 14.05
C LYS A 121 -0.29 20.64 15.10
N VAL A 122 -1.50 20.07 15.13
CA VAL A 122 -2.52 20.39 16.15
C VAL A 122 -2.03 20.02 17.55
N ARG A 123 -1.43 18.84 17.72
CA ARG A 123 -0.91 18.39 19.02
C ARG A 123 0.21 19.30 19.54
N GLN A 124 1.09 19.76 18.65
CA GLN A 124 2.17 20.69 19.00
C GLN A 124 1.63 22.07 19.38
N SER A 125 0.70 22.64 18.59
CA SER A 125 0.04 23.92 18.91
C SER A 125 -0.71 23.86 20.25
N SER A 126 -1.38 22.74 20.52
CA SER A 126 -2.09 22.52 21.78
C SER A 126 -1.11 22.46 22.96
N SER A 127 -0.01 21.71 22.82
CA SER A 127 1.04 21.61 23.85
C SER A 127 1.71 22.95 24.18
N THR A 128 2.02 23.78 23.18
CA THR A 128 2.54 25.13 23.40
C THR A 128 1.55 26.03 24.14
N SER A 129 0.25 25.88 23.82
CA SER A 129 -0.83 26.63 24.48
C SER A 129 -0.98 26.26 25.96
N TYR A 130 -0.82 24.97 26.31
CA TYR A 130 -0.85 24.52 27.71
C TYR A 130 0.37 24.99 28.50
N LEU A 131 1.57 24.95 27.90
CA LEU A 131 2.79 25.45 28.54
C LEU A 131 2.72 26.95 28.81
N LEU A 132 2.24 27.75 27.85
CA LEU A 132 2.05 29.19 28.02
C LEU A 132 1.04 29.50 29.13
N LYS A 133 -0.09 28.78 29.17
CA LYS A 133 -1.09 28.91 30.25
C LYS A 133 -0.56 28.50 31.63
N SER A 134 0.42 27.59 31.69
CA SER A 134 1.07 27.20 32.94
C SER A 134 2.04 28.28 33.42
N LEU A 135 2.87 28.80 32.51
CA LEU A 135 3.85 29.85 32.79
C LEU A 135 3.17 31.17 33.24
N VAL A 136 2.12 31.60 32.54
CA VAL A 136 1.36 32.80 32.92
C VAL A 136 0.77 32.67 34.32
N ARG A 137 0.22 31.48 34.68
CA ARG A 137 -0.29 31.20 36.03
C ARG A 137 0.80 31.22 37.10
N PHE A 138 2.02 30.81 36.75
CA PHE A 138 3.16 30.86 37.66
C PHE A 138 3.62 32.31 37.89
N ALA A 139 3.71 33.10 36.82
CA ALA A 139 4.09 34.51 36.88
C ALA A 139 3.08 35.37 37.66
N THR A 140 1.76 35.13 37.50
CA THR A 140 0.73 35.85 38.28
C THR A 140 0.79 35.55 39.77
N ARG A 141 1.12 34.31 40.16
CA ARG A 141 1.29 33.97 41.59
C ARG A 141 2.53 34.60 42.22
N LEU A 142 3.61 34.77 41.45
CA LEU A 142 4.83 35.45 41.90
C LEU A 142 4.62 36.97 42.06
N ALA A 143 3.74 37.59 41.27
CA ALA A 143 3.44 39.02 41.38
C ALA A 143 2.49 39.39 42.53
N GLN A 144 1.93 38.40 43.25
CA GLN A 144 1.05 38.61 44.41
C GLN A 144 1.75 38.34 45.76
N CYS A 145 3.06 38.06 45.75
CA CYS A 145 3.93 38.12 46.93
C CYS A 145 4.74 39.42 46.90
#